data_AF-A0A645HQ04-F1
#
_entry.id   AF-A0A645HQ04-F1
#
_cell.length_a   1.000
_cell.length_b   1.000
_cell.length_c   1.000
_cell.angle_alpha   90.00
_cell.angle_beta   90.00
_cell.angle_gamma   90.00
#
_symmetry.space_group_name_H-M   'P 1'
#
loop_
_entity.id
_entity.type
_entity.pdbx_description
1 polymer ?
#
loop_
_entity_poly.entity_id
_entity_poly.type
_entity_poly.pdbx_seq_one_letter_code
_entity_poly.pdbx_strand_id
1 'polypeptide(L)' 'MGTEVDHLGYAAHINAEDALIQKGVITAQQRANRVLLRTVMKHAGFRTLPTEWWHFNFCSRQVAKQKYKLIK' A
#
# COMPACT_ATOMS: atom_id res chain seq x y z
N MET A 1 9.93 -4.25 -3.81
CA MET A 1 8.47 -4.23 -4.08
C MET A 1 8.14 -3.61 -5.45
N GLY A 2 9.02 -3.73 -6.46
CA GLY A 2 8.81 -3.13 -7.78
C GLY A 2 9.14 -1.63 -7.87
N THR A 3 9.03 -0.90 -6.76
CA THR A 3 9.49 0.48 -6.61
C THR A 3 10.08 0.67 -5.22
N GLU A 4 10.80 1.77 -5.02
CA GLU A 4 11.11 2.29 -3.69
C GLU A 4 9.85 2.80 -2.99
N VAL A 5 9.95 3.00 -1.67
CA VAL A 5 8.97 3.77 -0.89
C VAL A 5 8.97 5.21 -1.40
N ASP A 6 7.81 5.87 -1.33
CA ASP A 6 7.57 7.23 -1.86
C ASP A 6 7.71 7.40 -3.38
N HIS A 7 7.67 6.31 -4.15
CA HIS A 7 7.55 6.40 -5.61
C HIS A 7 6.15 6.87 -6.03
N LEU A 8 5.99 8.16 -6.34
CA LEU A 8 4.68 8.78 -6.65
C LEU A 8 4.12 8.47 -8.06
N GLY A 9 4.39 7.29 -8.60
CA GLY A 9 4.01 6.87 -9.95
C GLY A 9 3.11 5.63 -9.99
N TYR A 10 2.53 5.35 -11.17
CA TYR A 10 1.60 4.24 -11.37
C TYR A 10 2.19 2.86 -11.03
N ALA A 11 3.52 2.72 -11.07
CA ALA A 11 4.21 1.49 -10.68
C ALA A 11 4.01 1.15 -9.19
N ALA A 12 3.64 2.12 -8.35
CA ALA A 12 3.33 1.91 -6.94
C ALA A 12 1.91 1.42 -6.67
N HIS A 13 1.00 1.55 -7.64
CA HIS A 13 -0.42 1.25 -7.45
C HIS A 13 -0.65 -0.26 -7.23
N ILE A 14 -1.66 -0.58 -6.42
CA ILE A 14 -2.02 -1.97 -6.06
C ILE A 14 -3.25 -2.51 -6.81
N ASN A 15 -3.95 -1.67 -7.58
CA ASN A 15 -5.19 -2.04 -8.28
C ASN A 15 -4.97 -2.56 -9.72
N ALA A 16 -3.78 -2.42 -10.28
CA ALA A 16 -3.45 -2.82 -11.66
C ALA A 16 -2.19 -3.69 -11.75
N GLU A 17 -1.86 -4.44 -10.69
CA GLU A 17 -0.61 -5.18 -10.57
C GLU A 17 -0.44 -6.27 -11.65
N ASP A 18 -1.53 -6.86 -12.12
CA ASP A 18 -1.47 -7.85 -13.20
C ASP A 18 -1.02 -7.21 -14.52
N ALA A 19 -1.51 -6.00 -14.82
CA ALA A 19 -1.05 -5.21 -15.96
C ALA A 19 0.41 -4.73 -15.78
N LEU A 20 0.85 -4.45 -14.54
CA LEU A 20 2.25 -4.11 -14.25
C LEU A 20 3.18 -5.30 -14.52
N ILE A 21 2.76 -6.52 -14.19
CA ILE A 21 3.50 -7.74 -14.52
C ILE A 21 3.57 -7.93 -16.03
N GLN A 22 2.43 -7.83 -16.73
CA GLN A 22 2.38 -7.98 -18.19
C GLN A 22 3.30 -6.99 -18.91
N LYS A 23 3.43 -5.77 -18.38
CA LYS A 23 4.33 -4.73 -18.90
C LYS A 23 5.79 -4.86 -18.43
N GLY A 24 6.11 -5.84 -17.59
CA GLY A 24 7.45 -6.04 -17.02
C GLY A 24 7.88 -4.97 -16.01
N VAL A 25 6.95 -4.13 -15.53
CA VAL A 25 7.24 -3.06 -14.56
C VAL A 25 7.54 -3.63 -13.17
N ILE A 26 6.83 -4.70 -12.80
CA ILE A 26 7.10 -5.45 -11.57
C ILE A 26 7.15 -6.95 -11.88
N THR A 27 7.86 -7.72 -11.06
CA THR A 27 7.91 -9.17 -11.18
C THR A 27 6.76 -9.85 -10.43
N ALA A 28 6.46 -11.11 -10.77
CA ALA A 28 5.48 -11.92 -10.05
C ALA A 28 5.82 -12.06 -8.55
N GLN A 29 7.11 -12.20 -8.21
CA GLN A 29 7.56 -12.24 -6.81
C GLN A 29 7.30 -10.91 -6.08
N GLN A 30 7.50 -9.77 -6.75
CA GLN A 30 7.23 -8.46 -6.15
C GLN A 30 5.73 -8.27 -5.89
N ARG A 31 4.84 -8.71 -6.79
CA ARG A 31 3.39 -8.76 -6.53
C ARG A 31 3.05 -9.69 -5.37
N ALA A 32 3.64 -10.89 -5.30
CA ALA A 32 3.42 -11.81 -4.19
C ALA A 32 3.80 -11.19 -2.84
N ASN A 33 4.93 -10.48 -2.78
CA ASN A 33 5.34 -9.74 -1.58
C ASN A 33 4.35 -8.63 -1.20
N ARG A 34 3.84 -7.87 -2.18
CA ARG A 34 2.80 -6.84 -1.95
C ARG A 34 1.51 -7.46 -1.41
N VAL A 35 1.09 -8.61 -1.95
CA VAL A 35 -0.09 -9.37 -1.46
C VAL A 35 0.11 -9.82 -0.03
N LEU A 36 1.28 -10.36 0.31
CA LEU A 36 1.62 -10.78 1.68
C LEU A 36 1.52 -9.61 2.66
N LEU A 37 2.17 -8.48 2.34
CA LEU A 37 2.12 -7.27 3.15
C LEU A 37 0.67 -6.81 3.37
N ARG A 38 -0.13 -6.70 2.28
CA ARG A 38 -1.54 -6.31 2.39
C ARG A 38 -2.35 -7.27 3.26
N THR A 39 -2.07 -8.56 3.18
CA THR A 39 -2.80 -9.58 3.95
C THR A 39 -2.50 -9.44 5.44
N VAL A 40 -1.22 -9.32 5.82
CA VAL A 40 -0.79 -9.12 7.21
C VAL A 40 -1.37 -7.81 7.78
N MET A 41 -1.26 -6.71 7.04
CA MET A 41 -1.74 -5.41 7.50
C MET A 41 -3.27 -5.38 7.64
N LYS A 42 -4.02 -6.01 6.72
CA LYS A 42 -5.47 -6.14 6.85
C LYS A 42 -5.86 -6.97 8.07
N HIS A 43 -5.13 -8.04 8.36
CA HIS A 43 -5.37 -8.84 9.57
C HIS A 43 -5.14 -8.03 10.85
N ALA A 44 -4.17 -7.12 10.84
CA ALA A 44 -3.91 -6.17 11.93
C ALA A 44 -4.88 -4.96 11.98
N GLY A 45 -5.92 -4.93 11.16
CA GLY A 45 -6.95 -3.88 11.16
C GLY A 45 -6.61 -2.63 10.34
N PHE A 46 -5.55 -2.67 9.52
CA PHE A 46 -5.20 -1.56 8.63
C PHE A 46 -5.91 -1.64 7.28
N ARG A 47 -6.07 -0.47 6.65
CA ARG A 47 -6.66 -0.31 5.31
C ARG A 47 -5.60 0.18 4.32
N THR A 48 -5.54 -0.46 3.16
CA THR A 48 -4.60 -0.14 2.08
C THR A 48 -4.96 1.17 1.39
N LEU A 49 -3.96 1.90 0.89
CA LEU A 49 -4.16 2.96 -0.10
C LEU A 49 -3.97 2.40 -1.52
N PRO A 50 -4.92 2.58 -2.46
CA PRO A 50 -4.81 2.00 -3.80
C PRO A 50 -3.61 2.45 -4.64
N THR A 51 -3.10 3.66 -4.37
CA THR A 51 -2.02 4.28 -5.15
C THR A 51 -0.62 3.93 -4.66
N GLU A 52 -0.49 3.38 -3.45
CA GLU A 52 0.81 3.23 -2.79
C GLU A 52 0.88 1.88 -2.07
N TRP A 53 1.72 0.97 -2.55
CA TRP A 53 1.83 -0.37 -1.95
C TRP A 53 2.31 -0.38 -0.49
N TRP A 54 3.00 0.69 -0.06
CA TRP A 54 3.54 0.84 1.30
C TRP A 54 2.59 1.56 2.26
N HIS A 55 1.55 2.27 1.78
CA HIS A 55 0.73 3.13 2.64
C HIS A 55 -0.49 2.39 3.21
N PHE A 56 -0.67 2.53 4.52
CA PHE A 56 -1.76 1.93 5.26
C PHE A 56 -2.37 2.92 6.27
N ASN A 57 -3.69 2.99 6.32
CA ASN A 57 -4.43 3.77 7.29
C ASN A 57 -5.06 2.86 8.33
N PHE A 58 -4.75 3.07 9.61
CA PHE A 58 -5.41 2.35 10.71
C PHE A 58 -6.85 2.87 10.90
N CYS A 59 -6.98 4.18 11.10
CA CYS A 59 -8.28 4.85 11.23
C CYS A 59 -8.45 5.94 10.16
N SER A 60 -9.67 6.48 10.03
CA SER A 60 -9.89 7.65 9.18
C SER A 60 -9.21 8.87 9.80
N ARG A 61 -8.85 9.85 8.99
CA ARG A 61 -8.28 11.11 9.47
C ARG A 61 -9.18 11.81 10.50
N GLN A 62 -10.50 11.72 10.35
CA GLN A 62 -11.46 12.27 11.31
C GLN A 62 -11.38 11.58 12.67
N VAL A 63 -11.37 10.23 12.68
CA VAL A 63 -11.21 9.44 13.91
C VAL A 63 -9.85 9.74 14.55
N ALA A 64 -8.80 9.88 13.73
CA ALA A 64 -7.46 10.17 14.22
C ALA A 64 -7.42 11.50 15.00
N LYS A 65 -8.01 12.56 14.43
CA LYS A 65 -8.11 13.89 15.07
C LYS A 65 -8.89 13.88 16.37
N GLN A 66 -9.92 13.03 16.48
CA GLN A 66 -10.76 12.94 17.68
C GLN A 66 -10.08 12.14 18.80
N LYS A 67 -9.34 11.07 18.47
CA LYS A 67 -8.86 10.09 19.45
C LYS A 67 -7.39 10.26 19.84
N TYR A 68 -6.56 10.90 19.02
CA TYR A 68 -5.13 11.00 19.26
C TYR A 68 -4.66 12.45 19.30
N LYS A 69 -3.65 12.71 20.13
CA LYS A 69 -2.99 14.02 20.19
C LYS A 69 -1.98 14.11 19.04
N LEU A 70 -1.97 15.26 18.36
CA LEU A 70 -0.96 15.56 17.36
C LEU A 70 0.40 15.73 18.05
N ILE A 71 1.40 14.96 17.60
CA ILE A 71 2.80 15.16 17.98
C ILE A 71 3.35 16.29 17.12
N LYS A 72 4.00 17.28 17.76
CA LYS A 72 4.65 18.42 17.10
C LYS A 72 6.16 18.26 17.17
#